data_AF-A0A7K5H1H4-F1
#
_entry.id   AF-A0A7K5H1H4-F1
#
_cell.length_a   1.000
_cell.length_b   1.000
_cell.length_c   1.000
_cell.angle_alpha   90.00
_cell.angle_beta   90.00
_cell.angle_gamma   90.00
#
_symmetry.space_group_name_H-M   'P 1'
#
loop_
_entity.id
_entity.type
_entity.pdbx_description
1 polymer ?
#
loop_
_entity_poly.entity_id
_entity_poly.type
_entity_poly.pdbx_seq_one_letter_code
_entity_poly.pdbx_strand_id
1 'polypeptide(L)'
;LAYPDRPPSPVNVTVTQLKANSATVSWDVPEGDVVIGYAILQQRQDGQMQRFIREVNTTNRACVLWDLAEDADYIIQVQSIGLYGESQASKRVHFRTLKETDRLPSNSSNQGDITMEGLDKDRQLQTGEIIIIVAVLLMWAAVIALFCRQYDIIKDNDSNNNKEKTKPSSEHSTPERPSGGLLRSK
;
A
#
# COMPACT_ATOMS: atom_id res chain seq x y z
N LEU A 1 -28.42 -29.17 6.32
CA LEU A 1 -28.23 -29.29 7.79
C LEU A 1 -27.43 -28.07 8.23
N ALA A 2 -28.03 -27.16 9.00
CA ALA A 2 -27.31 -26.06 9.63
C ALA A 2 -26.61 -26.63 10.87
N TYR A 3 -25.31 -26.36 11.03
CA TYR A 3 -24.62 -26.67 12.27
C TYR A 3 -25.01 -25.59 13.27
N PRO A 4 -25.70 -25.91 14.38
CA PRO A 4 -26.23 -24.92 15.31
C PRO A 4 -25.17 -24.08 16.02
N ASP A 5 -23.88 -24.41 15.85
CA ASP A 5 -22.75 -23.70 16.43
C ASP A 5 -21.96 -22.83 15.43
N ARG A 6 -22.36 -22.79 14.14
CA ARG A 6 -21.68 -22.00 13.11
C ARG A 6 -22.48 -20.76 12.76
N PRO A 7 -21.80 -19.60 12.58
CA PRO A 7 -22.49 -18.36 12.31
C PRO A 7 -23.27 -18.38 10.99
N PRO A 8 -24.22 -17.44 10.81
CA PRO A 8 -24.95 -17.32 9.56
C PRO A 8 -24.01 -16.98 8.39
N SER A 9 -24.32 -17.51 7.20
CA SER A 9 -23.62 -17.17 5.97
C SER A 9 -23.87 -15.73 5.54
N PRO A 10 -22.86 -15.01 5.04
CA PRO A 10 -23.05 -13.68 4.48
C PRO A 10 -24.04 -13.69 3.32
N VAL A 11 -24.87 -12.65 3.27
CA VAL A 11 -25.89 -12.41 2.23
C VAL A 11 -25.62 -11.07 1.55
N ASN A 12 -26.35 -10.77 0.48
CA ASN A 12 -26.22 -9.51 -0.28
C ASN A 12 -24.76 -9.17 -0.63
N VAL A 13 -23.99 -10.19 -1.03
CA VAL A 13 -22.60 -9.97 -1.45
C VAL A 13 -22.62 -9.16 -2.75
N THR A 14 -21.99 -8.00 -2.73
CA THR A 14 -21.94 -7.06 -3.87
C THR A 14 -20.51 -6.63 -4.13
N VAL A 15 -20.21 -6.35 -5.40
CA VAL A 15 -18.92 -5.78 -5.83
C VAL A 15 -19.15 -4.36 -6.29
N THR A 16 -18.37 -3.44 -5.74
CA THR A 16 -18.43 -2.00 -6.01
C THR A 16 -17.01 -1.46 -6.22
N GLN A 17 -16.87 -0.17 -6.55
CA GLN A 17 -15.58 0.50 -6.75
C GLN A 17 -14.64 -0.28 -7.69
N LEU A 18 -15.22 -0.86 -8.74
CA LEU A 18 -14.51 -1.69 -9.69
C LEU A 18 -13.49 -0.85 -10.48
N LYS A 19 -12.23 -1.30 -10.48
CA LYS A 19 -11.10 -0.71 -11.20
C LYS A 19 -10.40 -1.79 -12.02
N ALA A 20 -9.34 -1.40 -12.72
CA ALA A 20 -8.53 -2.35 -13.49
C ALA A 20 -7.80 -3.37 -12.59
N ASN A 21 -7.39 -2.96 -11.40
CA ASN A 21 -6.55 -3.78 -10.51
C ASN A 21 -7.14 -4.00 -9.10
N SER A 22 -8.36 -3.52 -8.86
CA SER A 22 -8.98 -3.56 -7.54
C SER A 22 -10.50 -3.51 -7.61
N ALA A 23 -11.14 -3.99 -6.55
CA ALA A 23 -12.59 -3.94 -6.37
C ALA A 23 -12.93 -3.98 -4.89
N THR A 24 -14.06 -3.42 -4.47
CA THR A 24 -14.54 -3.53 -3.09
C THR A 24 -15.67 -4.52 -3.02
N VAL A 25 -15.51 -5.55 -2.20
CA VAL A 25 -16.56 -6.54 -1.91
C VAL A 25 -17.21 -6.17 -0.60
N SER A 26 -18.54 -6.09 -0.57
CA SER A 26 -19.32 -5.85 0.65
C SER A 26 -20.42 -6.88 0.80
N TRP A 27 -20.88 -7.10 2.03
CA TRP A 27 -21.90 -8.09 2.35
C TRP A 27 -22.71 -7.68 3.58
N ASP A 28 -23.85 -8.35 3.76
CA ASP A 28 -24.66 -8.29 4.97
C ASP A 28 -24.54 -9.59 5.75
N VAL A 29 -24.76 -9.51 7.07
CA VAL A 29 -24.83 -10.68 7.95
C VAL A 29 -26.23 -10.71 8.56
N PRO A 30 -27.00 -11.79 8.35
CA PRO A 30 -28.26 -11.98 9.04
C PRO A 30 -28.07 -11.97 10.56
N GLU A 31 -29.11 -11.61 11.30
CA GLU A 31 -29.08 -11.74 12.77
C GLU A 31 -28.87 -13.21 13.16
N GLY A 32 -27.99 -13.44 14.15
CA GLY A 32 -27.56 -14.77 14.56
C GLY A 32 -26.33 -14.73 15.47
N ASP A 33 -25.56 -15.82 15.47
CA ASP A 33 -24.37 -16.00 16.32
C ASP A 33 -23.31 -14.90 16.14
N VAL A 34 -22.46 -14.76 17.17
CA VAL A 34 -21.37 -13.79 17.19
C VAL A 34 -20.36 -14.09 16.08
N VAL A 35 -20.27 -13.17 15.12
CA VAL A 35 -19.25 -13.17 14.07
C VAL A 35 -18.02 -12.40 14.57
N ILE A 36 -16.87 -13.05 14.51
CA ILE A 36 -15.56 -12.50 14.91
C ILE A 36 -14.69 -12.11 13.71
N GLY A 37 -15.16 -12.34 12.49
CA GLY A 37 -14.41 -12.02 11.28
C GLY A 37 -15.02 -12.61 10.01
N TYR A 38 -14.31 -12.48 8.90
CA TYR A 38 -14.74 -12.96 7.60
C TYR A 38 -13.59 -13.59 6.80
N ALA A 39 -13.92 -14.60 5.99
CA ALA A 39 -13.02 -15.17 5.01
C ALA A 39 -13.60 -14.92 3.61
N ILE A 40 -12.77 -14.39 2.72
CA ILE A 40 -13.10 -14.11 1.32
C ILE A 40 -12.29 -15.07 0.46
N LEU A 41 -13.00 -15.89 -0.30
CA LEU A 41 -12.43 -16.71 -1.35
C LEU A 41 -12.57 -15.96 -2.68
N GLN A 42 -11.44 -15.62 -3.28
CA GLN A 42 -11.32 -15.03 -4.60
C GLN A 42 -10.73 -16.08 -5.55
N GLN A 43 -11.35 -16.30 -6.70
CA GLN A 43 -10.85 -17.24 -7.72
C GLN A 43 -10.95 -16.59 -9.11
N ARG A 44 -9.87 -16.66 -9.91
CA ARG A 44 -9.96 -16.33 -11.33
C ARG A 44 -10.72 -17.43 -12.07
N GLN A 45 -11.58 -17.05 -13.00
CA GLN A 45 -12.42 -18.00 -13.73
C GLN A 45 -11.61 -18.96 -14.62
N ASP A 46 -10.42 -18.55 -15.07
CA ASP A 46 -9.45 -19.39 -15.79
C ASP A 46 -8.74 -20.43 -14.92
N GLY A 47 -9.00 -20.44 -13.60
CA GLY A 47 -8.39 -21.36 -12.64
C GLY A 47 -6.92 -21.09 -12.32
N GLN A 48 -6.31 -20.06 -12.90
CA GLN A 48 -4.88 -19.76 -12.73
C GLN A 48 -4.54 -19.23 -11.34
N MET A 49 -5.52 -18.66 -10.63
CA MET A 49 -5.30 -18.01 -9.35
C MET A 49 -6.47 -18.22 -8.41
N GLN A 50 -6.15 -18.53 -7.16
CA GLN A 50 -7.07 -18.54 -6.05
C GLN A 50 -6.41 -17.87 -4.84
N ARG A 51 -7.11 -16.96 -4.19
CA ARG A 51 -6.65 -16.23 -3.00
C ARG A 51 -7.69 -16.38 -1.90
N PHE A 52 -7.21 -16.65 -0.69
CA PHE A 52 -8.00 -16.67 0.53
C PHE A 52 -7.56 -15.50 1.40
N ILE A 53 -8.48 -14.58 1.65
CA ILE A 53 -8.28 -13.43 2.51
C ILE A 53 -9.05 -13.69 3.80
N ARG A 54 -8.41 -13.51 4.95
CA ARG A 54 -9.02 -13.79 6.25
C ARG A 54 -8.81 -12.60 7.18
N GLU A 55 -9.90 -11.97 7.58
CA GLU A 55 -9.90 -10.83 8.49
C GLU A 55 -10.60 -11.23 9.79
N VAL A 56 -9.89 -11.18 10.92
CA VAL A 56 -10.41 -11.51 12.26
C VAL A 56 -10.36 -10.29 13.17
N ASN A 57 -11.14 -10.34 14.25
CA ASN A 57 -11.34 -9.22 15.18
C ASN A 57 -11.87 -7.97 14.47
N THR A 58 -12.72 -8.18 13.46
CA THR A 58 -13.34 -7.12 12.67
C THR A 58 -14.84 -7.34 12.58
N THR A 59 -15.57 -6.24 12.63
CA THR A 59 -16.99 -6.19 12.27
C THR A 59 -17.20 -5.57 10.90
N ASN A 60 -16.12 -5.16 10.22
CA ASN A 60 -16.18 -4.57 8.89
C ASN A 60 -16.79 -5.58 7.91
N ARG A 61 -17.81 -5.14 7.18
CA ARG A 61 -18.55 -5.96 6.22
C ARG A 61 -18.17 -5.65 4.79
N ALA A 62 -16.96 -5.13 4.60
CA ALA A 62 -16.38 -4.86 3.31
C ALA A 62 -14.87 -5.14 3.33
N CYS A 63 -14.38 -5.67 2.22
CA CYS A 63 -12.97 -5.95 1.98
C CYS A 63 -12.61 -5.44 0.58
N VAL A 64 -11.48 -4.73 0.49
CA VAL A 64 -10.92 -4.33 -0.81
C VAL A 64 -10.11 -5.51 -1.34
N LEU A 65 -10.31 -5.87 -2.60
CA LEU A 65 -9.45 -6.79 -3.34
C LEU A 65 -8.44 -5.98 -4.13
N TRP A 66 -7.17 -6.38 -4.06
CA TRP A 66 -6.04 -5.72 -4.73
C TRP A 66 -5.24 -6.72 -5.58
N ASP A 67 -4.36 -6.20 -6.43
CA ASP A 67 -3.56 -6.96 -7.41
C ASP A 67 -4.40 -7.85 -8.32
N LEU A 68 -5.56 -7.34 -8.74
CA LEU A 68 -6.37 -7.99 -9.77
C LEU A 68 -5.71 -7.76 -11.15
N ALA A 69 -5.81 -8.76 -12.02
CA ALA A 69 -5.49 -8.59 -13.42
C ALA A 69 -6.58 -7.73 -14.07
N GLU A 70 -6.20 -6.83 -14.98
CA GLU A 70 -7.16 -6.07 -15.77
C GLU A 70 -7.93 -6.97 -16.74
N ASP A 71 -9.14 -6.54 -17.09
CA ASP A 71 -10.02 -7.23 -18.05
C ASP A 71 -10.18 -8.75 -17.78
N ALA A 72 -10.24 -9.13 -16.52
CA ALA A 72 -10.23 -10.52 -16.07
C ALA A 72 -11.47 -10.85 -15.23
N ASP A 73 -12.00 -12.06 -15.44
CA ASP A 73 -13.19 -12.56 -14.77
C ASP A 73 -12.84 -13.27 -13.45
N TYR A 74 -13.55 -12.89 -12.39
CA TYR A 74 -13.37 -13.39 -11.03
C TYR A 74 -14.68 -13.91 -10.44
N ILE A 75 -14.55 -14.92 -9.58
CA ILE A 75 -15.60 -15.47 -8.74
C ILE A 75 -15.22 -15.20 -7.29
N ILE A 76 -16.17 -14.69 -6.51
CA ILE A 76 -15.99 -14.47 -5.08
C ILE A 76 -17.04 -15.21 -4.24
N GLN A 77 -16.62 -15.65 -3.07
CA GLN A 77 -17.48 -16.14 -2.00
C GLN A 77 -16.99 -15.61 -0.66
N VAL A 78 -17.92 -15.35 0.26
CA VAL A 78 -17.61 -14.86 1.60
C VAL A 78 -18.15 -15.85 2.64
N GLN A 79 -17.40 -16.06 3.71
CA GLN A 79 -17.78 -16.83 4.88
C GLN A 79 -17.66 -15.96 6.12
N SER A 80 -18.58 -16.16 7.06
CA SER A 80 -18.50 -15.59 8.40
C SER A 80 -17.64 -16.49 9.27
N ILE A 81 -16.80 -15.91 10.10
CA ILE A 81 -15.97 -16.64 11.05
C ILE A 81 -16.58 -16.44 12.44
N GLY A 82 -16.91 -17.54 13.11
CA GLY A 82 -17.40 -17.54 14.48
C GLY A 82 -16.40 -18.22 15.42
N LEU A 83 -16.76 -18.33 16.70
CA LEU A 83 -15.92 -18.97 17.72
C LEU A 83 -15.70 -20.47 17.47
N TYR A 84 -16.71 -21.15 16.93
CA TYR A 84 -16.69 -22.60 16.72
C TYR A 84 -16.42 -23.01 15.26
N GLY A 85 -16.12 -22.04 14.40
CA GLY A 85 -15.76 -22.27 13.00
C GLY A 85 -16.40 -21.31 12.02
N GLU A 86 -16.21 -21.60 10.75
CA GLU A 86 -16.65 -20.77 9.63
C GLU A 86 -18.03 -21.19 9.13
N SER A 87 -18.82 -20.25 8.64
CA SER A 87 -20.13 -20.53 8.06
C SER A 87 -20.01 -21.22 6.70
N GLN A 88 -21.14 -21.63 6.14
CA GLN A 88 -21.18 -22.00 4.71
C GLN A 88 -20.84 -20.78 3.86
N ALA A 89 -20.24 -21.01 2.70
CA ALA A 89 -19.95 -19.94 1.75
C ALA A 89 -21.22 -19.26 1.25
N SER A 90 -21.15 -17.95 1.03
CA SER A 90 -22.19 -17.19 0.36
C SER A 90 -22.46 -17.71 -1.05
N LYS A 91 -23.52 -17.19 -1.68
CA LYS A 91 -23.69 -17.30 -3.13
C LYS A 91 -22.44 -16.79 -3.85
N ARG A 92 -22.08 -17.43 -4.96
CA ARG A 92 -21.00 -16.99 -5.83
C ARG A 92 -21.39 -15.71 -6.54
N VAL A 93 -20.55 -14.69 -6.44
CA VAL A 93 -20.70 -13.45 -7.20
C VAL A 93 -19.60 -13.41 -8.25
N HIS A 94 -20.00 -13.08 -9.48
CA HIS A 94 -19.09 -12.95 -10.61
C HIS A 94 -18.90 -11.47 -10.89
N PHE A 95 -17.67 -11.08 -11.19
CA PHE A 95 -17.36 -9.75 -11.67
C PHE A 95 -16.15 -9.80 -12.60
N ARG A 96 -16.05 -8.81 -13.48
CA ARG A 96 -14.91 -8.63 -14.37
C ARG A 96 -14.25 -7.30 -14.05
N THR A 97 -12.93 -7.26 -13.93
CA THR A 97 -12.19 -6.01 -13.77
C THR A 97 -12.25 -5.15 -15.03
N LEU A 98 -12.08 -3.84 -14.86
CA LEU A 98 -12.03 -2.92 -16.00
C LEU A 98 -10.69 -3.05 -16.74
N LYS A 99 -10.60 -2.42 -17.90
CA LYS A 99 -9.31 -2.22 -18.59
C LYS A 99 -8.73 -0.87 -18.21
N GLU A 100 -7.41 -0.75 -18.06
CA GLU A 100 -6.78 0.54 -17.71
C GLU A 100 -7.06 1.64 -18.76
N THR A 101 -7.31 1.23 -20.01
CA THR A 101 -7.60 2.12 -21.15
C THR A 101 -9.02 2.72 -21.14
N ASP A 102 -9.92 2.28 -20.26
CA ASP A 102 -11.27 2.87 -20.12
C ASP A 102 -11.24 4.26 -19.44
N ARG A 103 -10.05 4.82 -19.19
CA ARG A 103 -9.83 6.14 -18.58
C ARG A 103 -9.48 7.29 -19.52
N LEU A 104 -9.63 7.14 -20.85
CA LEU A 104 -9.47 8.28 -21.76
C LEU A 104 -10.65 8.39 -22.74
N PRO A 105 -11.42 9.49 -22.62
CA PRO A 105 -11.36 10.47 -23.69
C PRO A 105 -10.87 11.82 -23.14
N SER A 106 -9.57 12.06 -23.24
CA SER A 106 -9.08 13.43 -23.39
C SER A 106 -9.40 13.88 -24.81
N ASN A 107 -10.61 14.40 -25.04
CA ASN A 107 -10.82 15.36 -26.09
C ASN A 107 -11.74 16.47 -25.59
N SER A 108 -11.18 17.68 -25.57
CA SER A 108 -11.81 18.91 -25.13
C SER A 108 -12.79 19.44 -26.17
N SER A 109 -13.65 20.35 -25.70
CA SER A 109 -14.54 21.28 -26.44
C SER A 109 -15.98 20.82 -26.70
N ASN A 110 -16.89 21.14 -25.76
CA ASN A 110 -17.85 22.26 -25.90
C ASN A 110 -19.13 22.04 -25.08
N GLN A 111 -19.31 22.92 -24.10
CA GLN A 111 -20.54 23.62 -23.71
C GLN A 111 -21.79 22.80 -23.35
N GLY A 112 -22.20 22.90 -22.08
CA GLY A 112 -23.63 22.87 -21.73
C GLY A 112 -23.95 22.20 -20.40
N ASP A 113 -24.21 23.04 -19.40
CA ASP A 113 -25.01 22.76 -18.21
C ASP A 113 -24.32 22.08 -17.02
N ILE A 114 -24.09 22.87 -15.97
CA ILE A 114 -23.54 22.43 -14.69
C ILE A 114 -24.70 22.44 -13.68
N THR A 115 -25.29 21.27 -13.43
CA THR A 115 -26.02 21.01 -12.19
C THR A 115 -25.06 20.25 -11.26
N MET A 116 -24.34 20.99 -10.40
CA MET A 116 -23.42 20.46 -9.39
C MET A 116 -24.21 19.95 -8.19
N GLU A 117 -24.59 18.68 -8.18
CA GLU A 117 -25.16 18.00 -7.01
C GLU A 117 -24.54 16.60 -6.94
N GLY A 118 -23.34 16.47 -6.36
CA GLY A 118 -22.71 15.14 -6.19
C GLY A 118 -21.26 15.10 -5.70
N LEU A 119 -20.50 16.19 -5.82
CA LEU A 119 -19.05 16.21 -5.53
C LEU A 119 -18.70 16.55 -4.06
N ASP A 120 -19.47 16.06 -3.08
CA ASP A 120 -19.17 16.33 -1.67
C ASP A 120 -18.98 15.08 -0.80
N LYS A 121 -19.39 13.90 -1.27
CA LYS A 121 -19.24 12.65 -0.51
C LYS A 121 -17.85 12.02 -0.66
N ASP A 122 -17.27 12.04 -1.87
CA ASP A 122 -15.92 11.52 -2.10
C ASP A 122 -14.83 12.44 -1.52
N ARG A 123 -15.04 13.76 -1.55
CA ARG A 123 -14.11 14.76 -0.99
C ARG A 123 -14.01 14.71 0.53
N GLN A 124 -15.09 14.33 1.22
CA GLN A 124 -15.15 14.13 2.68
C GLN A 124 -14.31 12.93 3.14
N LEU A 125 -14.39 11.78 2.44
CA LEU A 125 -13.59 10.59 2.78
C LEU A 125 -12.12 10.75 2.38
N GLN A 126 -11.83 11.41 1.24
CA GLN A 126 -10.46 11.71 0.83
C GLN A 126 -9.71 12.63 1.80
N THR A 127 -10.39 13.60 2.40
CA THR A 127 -9.74 14.58 3.27
C THR A 127 -9.13 13.93 4.51
N GLY A 128 -9.82 12.96 5.13
CA GLY A 128 -9.31 12.25 6.31
C GLY A 128 -8.17 11.27 5.99
N GLU A 129 -8.30 10.51 4.90
CA GLU A 129 -7.30 9.52 4.49
C GLU A 129 -5.98 10.20 4.07
N ILE A 130 -6.06 11.30 3.31
CA ILE A 130 -4.87 12.06 2.89
C ILE A 130 -4.14 12.67 4.09
N ILE A 131 -4.87 13.20 5.08
CA ILE A 131 -4.25 13.75 6.30
C ILE A 131 -3.49 12.66 7.06
N ILE A 132 -4.07 11.46 7.19
CA ILE A 132 -3.41 10.33 7.87
C ILE A 132 -2.12 9.94 7.12
N ILE A 133 -2.19 9.80 5.78
CA ILE A 133 -1.02 9.46 4.96
C ILE A 133 0.07 10.52 5.10
N VAL A 134 -0.27 11.82 5.00
CA VAL A 134 0.69 12.92 5.14
C VAL A 134 1.31 12.93 6.54
N ALA A 135 0.52 12.72 7.60
CA ALA A 135 1.02 12.67 8.97
C ALA A 135 2.00 11.50 9.19
N VAL A 136 1.68 10.30 8.67
CA VAL A 136 2.55 9.12 8.74
C VAL A 136 3.85 9.37 7.97
N LEU A 137 3.77 9.92 6.76
CA LEU A 137 4.95 10.25 5.95
C LEU A 137 5.88 11.26 6.66
N LEU A 138 5.32 12.30 7.29
CA LEU A 138 6.11 13.27 8.05
C LEU A 138 6.76 12.65 9.29
N MET A 139 6.04 11.80 10.02
CA MET A 139 6.58 11.09 11.18
C MET A 139 7.75 10.19 10.77
N TRP A 140 7.60 9.42 9.69
CA TRP A 140 8.67 8.58 9.14
C TRP A 140 9.86 9.40 8.65
N ALA A 141 9.63 10.51 7.94
CA ALA A 141 10.70 11.40 7.48
C ALA A 141 11.50 11.99 8.64
N ALA A 142 10.84 12.39 9.73
CA ALA A 142 11.51 12.89 10.94
C ALA A 142 12.35 11.79 11.61
N VAL A 143 11.83 10.57 11.72
CA VAL A 143 12.56 9.42 12.27
C VAL A 143 13.79 9.10 11.42
N ILE A 144 13.63 9.02 10.09
CA ILE A 144 14.73 8.80 9.15
C ILE A 144 15.77 9.93 9.26
N ALA A 145 15.35 11.19 9.36
CA ALA A 145 16.26 12.32 9.52
C ALA A 145 17.06 12.25 10.84
N LEU A 146 16.43 11.81 11.94
CA LEU A 146 17.12 11.58 13.20
C LEU A 146 18.13 10.44 13.08
N PHE A 147 17.77 9.33 12.44
CA PHE A 147 18.70 8.23 12.18
C PHE A 147 19.85 8.65 11.25
N CYS A 148 19.59 9.45 10.20
CA CYS A 148 20.63 10.00 9.35
C CYS A 148 21.58 10.91 10.13
N ARG A 149 21.08 11.79 11.01
CA ARG A 149 21.94 12.62 11.87
C ARG A 149 22.73 11.79 12.86
N GLN A 150 22.11 10.78 13.47
CA GLN A 150 22.82 9.91 14.39
C GLN A 150 23.88 9.07 13.69
N TYR A 151 23.61 8.58 12.48
CA TYR A 151 24.58 7.89 11.64
C TYR A 151 25.72 8.81 11.17
N ASP A 152 25.41 10.05 10.78
CA ASP A 152 26.42 11.03 10.38
C ASP A 152 27.32 11.42 11.55
N ILE A 153 26.76 11.61 12.75
CA ILE A 153 27.54 11.83 13.99
C ILE A 153 28.47 10.64 14.28
N ILE A 154 28.02 9.39 14.09
CA ILE A 154 28.84 8.20 14.30
C ILE A 154 29.93 8.09 13.22
N LYS A 155 29.60 8.35 11.95
CA LYS A 155 30.53 8.25 10.81
C LYS A 155 31.58 9.36 10.81
N ASP A 156 31.21 10.58 11.17
CA ASP A 156 32.15 11.70 11.31
C ASP A 156 33.06 11.50 12.52
N ASN A 157 32.58 10.84 13.57
CA ASN A 157 33.42 10.45 14.71
C ASN A 157 34.48 9.40 14.32
N ASP A 158 34.12 8.39 13.51
CA ASP A 158 35.09 7.42 12.96
C ASP A 158 36.11 8.08 12.02
N SER A 159 35.68 9.10 11.26
CA SER A 159 36.55 9.86 10.35
C SER A 159 37.49 10.81 11.09
N ASN A 160 37.07 11.35 12.24
CA ASN A 160 37.87 12.28 13.04
C ASN A 160 38.93 11.57 13.91
N ASN A 161 38.67 10.33 14.33
CA ASN A 161 39.67 9.50 15.05
C ASN A 161 40.83 9.03 14.14
N ASN A 162 40.64 9.03 12.83
CA ASN A 162 41.69 8.61 11.88
C ASN A 162 42.63 9.74 11.40
N LYS A 163 42.46 10.99 11.87
CA LYS A 163 43.30 12.13 11.48
C LYS A 163 44.30 12.61 12.55
N GLU A 164 44.31 12.03 13.75
CA GLU A 164 45.25 12.40 14.81
C GLU A 164 46.60 11.66 14.73
N LYS A 165 47.16 11.56 13.52
CA LYS A 165 48.59 11.30 13.35
C LYS A 165 49.20 12.25 12.33
N THR A 166 48.97 13.54 12.54
CA THR A 166 49.78 14.59 11.89
C THR A 166 50.83 15.04 12.89
N LYS A 167 52.12 14.79 12.63
CA LYS A 167 53.19 15.53 13.31
C LYS A 167 53.59 16.72 12.41
N PRO A 168 53.61 17.96 12.94
CA PRO A 168 53.76 19.19 12.15
C PRO A 168 55.19 19.74 12.21
N SER A 169 55.60 20.43 11.14
CA SER A 169 56.64 21.47 11.10
C SER A 169 56.88 21.82 9.62
N SER A 170 57.08 23.03 9.14
CA SER A 170 56.98 24.41 9.61
C SER A 170 57.48 25.21 8.40
N GLU A 171 56.81 26.32 8.10
CA GLU A 171 57.34 27.51 7.42
C GLU A 171 57.96 27.40 6.01
N HIS A 172 57.42 28.21 5.09
CA HIS A 172 58.12 29.37 4.49
C HIS A 172 57.74 29.58 3.01
N SER A 173 57.52 30.85 2.69
CA SER A 173 56.99 31.46 1.47
C SER A 173 57.61 31.00 0.13
N THR A 174 56.74 30.99 -0.90
CA THR A 174 56.92 30.96 -2.38
C THR A 174 58.05 31.88 -2.93
N PRO A 175 58.42 31.83 -4.25
CA PRO A 175 58.74 30.71 -5.16
C PRO A 175 59.94 31.02 -6.12
N GLU A 176 60.91 30.14 -6.39
CA GLU A 176 61.79 30.31 -7.58
C GLU A 176 62.27 28.97 -8.19
N ARG A 177 62.16 28.87 -9.52
CA ARG A 177 62.81 27.88 -10.43
C ARG A 177 64.15 28.48 -10.93
N PRO A 178 64.99 27.79 -11.75
CA PRO A 178 65.19 26.36 -12.03
C PRO A 178 66.70 25.95 -11.96
N SER A 179 67.01 24.67 -12.26
CA SER A 179 68.17 24.20 -13.09
C SER A 179 69.06 23.11 -12.46
N GLY A 180 69.40 22.11 -13.28
CA GLY A 180 70.50 21.15 -13.12
C GLY A 180 70.16 19.98 -12.19
N GLY A 181 70.30 18.71 -12.55
CA GLY A 181 71.15 18.11 -13.57
C GLY A 181 71.85 16.90 -12.93
N LEU A 182 71.56 15.71 -13.49
CA LEU A 182 72.51 14.62 -13.70
C LEU A 182 73.12 13.85 -12.47
N LEU A 183 72.74 12.57 -12.40
CA LEU A 183 73.54 11.39 -12.01
C LEU A 183 73.99 11.23 -10.55
N ARG A 184 73.71 10.04 -9.97
CA ARG A 184 74.71 8.94 -9.94
C ARG A 184 74.10 7.65 -9.38
N SER A 185 74.14 6.61 -10.21
CA SER A 185 73.96 5.20 -9.89
C SER A 185 75.19 4.68 -9.12
N LYS A 186 74.97 3.80 -8.14
CA LYS A 186 75.42 2.39 -8.20
C LYS A 186 74.77 1.57 -7.09
#